data_AF-A0A356BVG9-F1
#
_entry.id   AF-A0A356BVG9-F1
#
_cell.length_a   1.000
_cell.length_b   1.000
_cell.length_c   1.000
_cell.angle_alpha   90.00
_cell.angle_beta   90.00
_cell.angle_gamma   90.00
#
_symmetry.space_group_name_H-M   'P 1'
#
loop_
_entity.id
_entity.type
_entity.pdbx_description
1 polymer ?
#
loop_
_entity_poly.entity_id
_entity_poly.type
_entity_poly.pdbx_seq_one_letter_code
_entity_poly.pdbx_strand_id
1 'polypeptide(L)'
;MKRFAPSLTVLTLWILVLLVLCPGVALCRELGYRQYLAGFSQAPCPELELTLLASDFSNAHHASKLADGNVLIAEEGYIQWMIDVPEAGLYNISLMYLAAPGRGASMEQELLINGERPFAEARYLIFHRTFGDGGPTLKDSLGNEIRPAQVEYPMGRTQPLVDSRGYTQEPFLFYLPQGPSAIRLVAHQEPIVIERLLIGQVNQPSLYQKVKESWPSQETRGFLLKIQGEDALYRSHSTLFAISDTGDPTMEPYHPAQIRLNSIGGWRFNQPGQWITWEFTVPKSGLYTIAFKAKQNIRRGISSNRKVLMDGEVPFAELCAVEFPYSTRYYMKVLGHQNEPYLIYLTEGRHELTLEVVLGDQAALVQAVETSLYELNSIYRRIIMVISPDPDPLRDYQLAERIPEVLVHMAEQAALLHDLADHLEEGTQQRGGHMLTVRNLALQLESMAATPESIQVRLEEYRDNLSALGTWILQTMEQPLQIDYLLVASPDVELPEASPTLWQTVRHECSKLAASFTHDYSALGDRNPETSGERTIKVWIGTGRDQAQALKTIIEDSFTPQTGIRVDLELVNMNILLQATLAGRGPDVALGVDPSQPMNFGLREAVVDLTEFSDFPQIAVRFYPAALEPF
;
A
#
# COMPACT_ATOMS: atom_id res chain seq x y z
N MET A 1 12.07 -63.51 -30.72
CA MET A 1 13.47 -63.25 -30.32
C MET A 1 13.45 -62.22 -29.20
N LYS A 2 14.08 -62.53 -28.07
CA LYS A 2 13.91 -61.86 -26.77
C LYS A 2 14.29 -60.38 -26.83
N ARG A 3 13.37 -59.50 -26.40
CA ARG A 3 13.61 -58.07 -26.14
C ARG A 3 14.47 -57.95 -24.88
N PHE A 4 15.65 -57.33 -25.01
CA PHE A 4 16.45 -56.88 -23.87
C PHE A 4 15.71 -55.69 -23.21
N ALA A 5 15.15 -55.92 -22.03
CA ALA A 5 14.83 -54.84 -21.10
C ALA A 5 16.13 -54.49 -20.37
N PRO A 6 16.58 -53.23 -20.34
CA PRO A 6 17.71 -52.86 -19.50
C PRO A 6 17.31 -53.06 -18.04
N SER A 7 18.23 -53.62 -17.24
CA SER A 7 18.01 -53.82 -15.81
C SER A 7 17.80 -52.46 -15.13
N LEU A 8 16.94 -52.44 -14.11
CA LEU A 8 16.61 -51.25 -13.30
C LEU A 8 17.87 -50.49 -12.84
N THR A 9 18.98 -51.21 -12.62
CA THR A 9 20.29 -50.70 -12.25
C THR A 9 20.95 -49.78 -13.28
N VAL A 10 20.74 -50.01 -14.59
CA VAL A 10 21.28 -49.15 -15.66
C VAL A 10 20.47 -47.87 -15.78
N LEU A 11 19.16 -47.93 -15.57
CA LEU A 11 18.29 -46.75 -15.58
C LEU A 11 18.59 -45.83 -14.38
N THR A 12 18.82 -46.40 -13.19
CA THR A 12 19.26 -45.63 -12.01
C THR A 12 20.64 -45.03 -12.18
N LEU A 13 21.56 -45.70 -12.88
CA LEU A 13 22.89 -45.15 -13.15
C LEU A 13 22.82 -43.96 -14.13
N TRP A 14 21.93 -44.02 -15.12
CA TRP A 14 21.69 -42.89 -16.04
C TRP A 14 21.01 -41.70 -15.35
N ILE A 15 20.09 -41.94 -14.42
CA ILE A 15 19.47 -40.86 -13.62
C ILE A 15 20.51 -40.23 -12.68
N LEU A 16 21.41 -41.03 -12.08
CA LEU A 16 22.49 -40.52 -11.23
C LEU A 16 23.51 -39.70 -12.04
N VAL A 17 23.83 -40.12 -13.27
CA VAL A 17 24.74 -39.40 -14.17
C VAL A 17 24.10 -38.09 -14.69
N LEU A 18 22.79 -38.07 -14.93
CA LEU A 18 22.06 -36.83 -15.27
C LEU A 18 22.02 -35.83 -14.09
N LEU A 19 21.94 -36.33 -12.84
CA LEU A 19 22.04 -35.50 -11.63
C LEU A 19 23.46 -34.96 -11.38
N VAL A 20 24.50 -35.68 -11.81
CA VAL A 20 25.90 -35.25 -11.67
C VAL A 20 26.33 -34.30 -12.81
N LEU A 21 25.67 -34.34 -13.97
CA LEU A 21 25.95 -33.46 -15.12
C LEU A 21 25.10 -32.17 -15.15
N CYS A 22 24.17 -31.99 -14.21
CA CYS A 22 23.44 -30.73 -14.00
C CYS A 22 23.71 -30.19 -12.59
N PRO A 23 24.85 -29.53 -12.34
CA PRO A 23 25.01 -28.78 -11.11
C PRO A 23 24.13 -27.53 -11.21
N GLY A 24 22.97 -27.54 -10.53
CA GLY A 24 22.19 -26.32 -10.34
C GLY A 24 20.71 -26.41 -10.70
N VAL A 25 19.97 -27.35 -10.12
CA VAL A 25 18.58 -27.07 -9.71
C VAL A 25 18.39 -27.54 -8.27
N ALA A 26 19.37 -27.21 -7.41
CA ALA A 26 19.04 -26.93 -6.02
C ALA A 26 18.37 -25.56 -6.01
N LEU A 27 17.33 -25.35 -5.20
CA LEU A 27 16.78 -24.03 -4.89
C LEU A 27 17.93 -23.12 -4.39
N CYS A 28 18.67 -22.50 -5.29
CA CYS A 28 19.58 -21.42 -4.95
C CYS A 28 18.67 -20.25 -4.64
N ARG A 29 18.65 -19.86 -3.37
CA ARG A 29 18.07 -18.60 -2.91
C ARG A 29 18.50 -17.50 -3.89
N GLU A 30 17.53 -16.81 -4.49
CA GLU A 30 17.85 -15.66 -5.33
C GLU A 30 18.65 -14.65 -4.49
N LEU A 31 19.71 -14.10 -5.08
CA LEU A 31 20.60 -13.14 -4.42
C LEU A 31 19.80 -11.90 -4.04
N GLY A 32 19.79 -11.52 -2.76
CA GLY A 32 19.14 -10.27 -2.32
C GLY A 32 20.02 -9.05 -2.55
N TYR A 33 19.42 -7.86 -2.61
CA TYR A 33 20.13 -6.61 -2.92
C TYR A 33 21.36 -6.34 -2.03
N ARG A 34 21.25 -6.52 -0.71
CA ARG A 34 22.39 -6.33 0.22
C ARG A 34 23.55 -7.29 -0.07
N GLN A 35 23.24 -8.54 -0.42
CA GLN A 35 24.26 -9.54 -0.76
C GLN A 35 24.93 -9.20 -2.10
N TYR A 36 24.13 -8.71 -3.06
CA TYR A 36 24.62 -8.19 -4.33
C TYR A 36 25.61 -7.04 -4.12
N LEU A 37 25.23 -6.00 -3.35
CA LEU A 37 26.13 -4.89 -3.05
C LEU A 37 27.40 -5.30 -2.32
N ALA A 38 27.32 -6.25 -1.38
CA ALA A 38 28.50 -6.73 -0.66
C ALA A 38 29.56 -7.32 -1.63
N GLY A 39 29.12 -7.99 -2.69
CA GLY A 39 29.97 -8.49 -3.76
C GLY A 39 30.68 -7.40 -4.58
N PHE A 40 30.15 -6.18 -4.59
CA PHE A 40 30.66 -5.02 -5.32
C PHE A 40 31.12 -3.88 -4.40
N SER A 41 31.41 -4.17 -3.13
CA SER A 41 31.80 -3.16 -2.13
C SER A 41 33.06 -2.34 -2.46
N GLN A 42 33.88 -2.81 -3.41
CA GLN A 42 35.09 -2.13 -3.90
C GLN A 42 34.91 -1.53 -5.31
N ALA A 43 33.73 -1.66 -5.91
CA ALA A 43 33.46 -1.08 -7.22
C ALA A 43 33.36 0.46 -7.09
N PRO A 44 33.87 1.22 -8.07
CA PRO A 44 33.73 2.67 -8.07
C PRO A 44 32.27 3.06 -8.36
N CYS A 45 31.92 4.31 -8.02
CA CYS A 45 30.67 4.96 -8.44
C CYS A 45 31.03 6.15 -9.34
N PRO A 46 31.22 5.93 -10.66
CA PRO A 46 31.68 7.00 -11.56
C PRO A 46 30.63 8.10 -11.70
N GLU A 47 31.09 9.35 -11.73
CA GLU A 47 30.28 10.53 -12.08
C GLU A 47 30.11 10.59 -13.61
N LEU A 48 29.30 9.68 -14.14
CA LEU A 48 28.94 9.60 -15.55
C LEU A 48 27.42 9.60 -15.68
N GLU A 49 26.90 10.34 -16.67
CA GLU A 49 25.49 10.32 -17.03
C GLU A 49 25.32 9.81 -18.47
N LEU A 50 24.56 8.73 -18.64
CA LEU A 50 24.16 8.18 -19.92
C LEU A 50 22.64 8.30 -20.07
N THR A 51 22.20 8.90 -21.18
CA THR A 51 20.77 8.98 -21.53
C THR A 51 20.48 8.04 -22.69
N LEU A 52 19.53 7.13 -22.51
CA LEU A 52 19.06 6.21 -23.53
C LEU A 52 17.62 6.56 -23.88
N LEU A 53 17.36 6.92 -25.14
CA LEU A 53 15.99 7.10 -25.62
C LEU A 53 15.30 5.74 -25.71
N ALA A 54 14.02 5.70 -25.34
CA ALA A 54 13.25 4.47 -25.42
C ALA A 54 13.17 3.93 -26.86
N SER A 55 13.10 4.82 -27.85
CA SER A 55 13.09 4.49 -29.27
C SER A 55 14.31 3.73 -29.77
N ASP A 56 15.43 3.78 -29.05
CA ASP A 56 16.73 3.27 -29.52
C ASP A 56 16.98 1.82 -29.09
N PHE A 57 15.91 1.10 -28.74
CA PHE A 57 16.00 -0.31 -28.39
C PHE A 57 16.59 -1.15 -29.54
N SER A 58 17.47 -2.07 -29.16
CA SER A 58 18.08 -3.09 -30.01
C SER A 58 17.18 -4.31 -30.24
N ASN A 59 16.28 -4.59 -29.29
CA ASN A 59 15.37 -5.71 -29.32
C ASN A 59 14.11 -5.38 -28.52
N ALA A 60 12.97 -5.92 -28.93
CA ALA A 60 11.70 -5.68 -28.26
C ALA A 60 10.71 -6.81 -28.52
N HIS A 61 9.77 -6.98 -27.60
CA HIS A 61 8.63 -7.89 -27.70
C HIS A 61 7.39 -7.18 -27.15
N HIS A 62 6.26 -7.27 -27.86
CA HIS A 62 5.01 -6.58 -27.48
C HIS A 62 5.22 -5.10 -27.10
N ALA A 63 6.13 -4.42 -27.82
CA ALA A 63 6.38 -3.01 -27.66
C ALA A 63 6.27 -2.28 -29.00
N SER A 64 5.81 -1.03 -28.97
CA SER A 64 5.57 -0.22 -30.16
C SER A 64 6.05 1.21 -29.96
N LYS A 65 6.72 1.76 -30.99
CA LYS A 65 7.12 3.16 -31.00
C LYS A 65 5.89 4.03 -31.26
N LEU A 66 5.74 5.08 -30.46
CA LEU A 66 4.73 6.11 -30.59
C LEU A 66 5.24 7.26 -31.48
N ALA A 67 4.33 8.12 -31.93
CA ALA A 67 4.65 9.19 -32.89
C ALA A 67 5.59 10.27 -32.31
N ASP A 68 5.64 10.39 -30.99
CA ASP A 68 6.46 11.32 -30.21
C ASP A 68 7.86 10.77 -29.89
N GLY A 69 8.18 9.55 -30.32
CA GLY A 69 9.45 8.88 -30.02
C GLY A 69 9.44 8.04 -28.74
N ASN A 70 8.35 8.08 -27.97
CA ASN A 70 8.18 7.22 -26.80
C ASN A 70 7.89 5.77 -27.22
N VAL A 71 8.02 4.83 -26.27
CA VAL A 71 7.73 3.41 -26.53
C VAL A 71 6.70 2.89 -25.55
N LEU A 72 5.59 2.39 -26.09
CA LEU A 72 4.58 1.65 -25.33
C LEU A 72 5.02 0.19 -25.21
N ILE A 73 5.11 -0.32 -23.98
CA ILE A 73 5.31 -1.74 -23.68
C ILE A 73 3.99 -2.28 -23.13
N ALA A 74 3.42 -3.29 -23.77
CA ALA A 74 2.25 -3.99 -23.27
C ALA A 74 2.63 -5.01 -22.18
N GLU A 75 1.64 -5.54 -21.45
CA GLU A 75 1.86 -6.64 -20.49
C GLU A 75 2.57 -7.82 -21.17
N GLU A 76 3.52 -8.43 -20.45
CA GLU A 76 4.42 -9.50 -20.94
C GLU A 76 5.37 -9.05 -22.08
N GLY A 77 5.45 -7.75 -22.35
CA GLY A 77 6.37 -7.15 -23.30
C GLY A 77 7.71 -6.78 -22.69
N TYR A 78 8.68 -6.45 -23.53
CA TYR A 78 9.96 -5.89 -23.10
C TYR A 78 10.59 -5.01 -24.18
N ILE A 79 11.52 -4.17 -23.75
CA ILE A 79 12.50 -3.49 -24.62
C ILE A 79 13.91 -3.69 -24.05
N GLN A 80 14.88 -3.78 -24.95
CA GLN A 80 16.28 -3.97 -24.61
C GLN A 80 17.18 -2.99 -25.37
N TRP A 81 18.06 -2.33 -24.64
CA TRP A 81 19.14 -1.52 -25.18
C TRP A 81 20.47 -2.28 -25.14
N MET A 82 21.32 -2.04 -26.14
CA MET A 82 22.74 -2.36 -26.10
C MET A 82 23.49 -1.05 -25.91
N ILE A 83 24.27 -0.94 -24.85
CA ILE A 83 25.02 0.26 -24.51
C ILE A 83 26.50 -0.07 -24.40
N ASP A 84 27.35 0.92 -24.66
CA ASP A 84 28.78 0.84 -24.38
C ASP A 84 29.06 1.67 -23.13
N VAL A 85 29.46 1.00 -22.04
CA VAL A 85 29.69 1.63 -20.74
C VAL A 85 31.14 2.10 -20.68
N PRO A 86 31.42 3.40 -20.58
CA PRO A 86 32.79 3.94 -20.62
C PRO A 86 33.69 3.47 -19.47
N GLU A 87 33.12 3.32 -18.29
CA GLU A 87 33.82 2.97 -17.05
C GLU A 87 33.03 1.90 -16.29
N ALA A 88 33.70 0.89 -15.74
CA ALA A 88 33.01 -0.12 -14.92
C ALA A 88 32.66 0.49 -13.56
N GLY A 89 31.46 0.26 -13.04
CA GLY A 89 31.07 0.81 -11.75
C GLY A 89 29.63 0.54 -11.35
N LEU A 90 29.26 1.04 -10.18
CA LEU A 90 27.89 1.05 -9.66
C LEU A 90 27.17 2.33 -10.10
N TYR A 91 25.99 2.16 -10.68
CA TYR A 91 25.16 3.24 -11.20
C TYR A 91 23.73 3.13 -10.70
N ASN A 92 23.10 4.27 -10.45
CA ASN A 92 21.65 4.33 -10.38
C ASN A 92 21.05 4.37 -11.77
N ILE A 93 19.85 3.82 -11.88
CA ILE A 93 19.04 3.88 -13.10
C ILE A 93 17.75 4.61 -12.75
N SER A 94 17.36 5.58 -13.57
CA SER A 94 16.09 6.29 -13.46
C SER A 94 15.29 6.16 -14.75
N LEU A 95 13.98 6.03 -14.63
CA LEU A 95 13.08 5.89 -15.75
C LEU A 95 12.22 7.15 -15.89
N MET A 96 12.16 7.70 -17.10
CA MET A 96 11.13 8.68 -17.44
C MET A 96 9.99 7.96 -18.15
N TYR A 97 8.81 7.98 -17.52
CA TYR A 97 7.67 7.18 -17.94
C TYR A 97 6.35 7.94 -17.88
N LEU A 98 5.35 7.41 -18.58
CA LEU A 98 3.95 7.82 -18.55
C LEU A 98 3.09 6.56 -18.36
N ALA A 99 1.99 6.68 -17.62
CA ALA A 99 1.01 5.61 -17.54
C ALA A 99 0.29 5.44 -18.89
N ALA A 100 0.26 4.21 -19.42
CA ALA A 100 -0.60 3.88 -20.54
C ALA A 100 -2.03 3.56 -20.07
N PRO A 101 -3.05 3.68 -20.95
CA PRO A 101 -4.41 3.23 -20.64
C PRO A 101 -4.42 1.77 -20.18
N GLY A 102 -5.08 1.50 -19.05
CA GLY A 102 -5.05 0.21 -18.38
C GLY A 102 -6.15 0.08 -17.31
N ARG A 103 -5.96 -0.81 -16.32
CA ARG A 103 -6.99 -1.13 -15.31
C ARG A 103 -6.89 -0.29 -14.04
N GLY A 104 -6.02 0.72 -14.02
CA GLY A 104 -5.83 1.60 -12.87
C GLY A 104 -4.90 1.06 -11.78
N ALA A 105 -4.28 -0.12 -11.98
CA ALA A 105 -3.23 -0.63 -11.08
C ALA A 105 -1.87 0.04 -11.37
N SER A 106 -0.94 -0.06 -10.42
CA SER A 106 0.45 0.39 -10.65
C SER A 106 1.14 -0.51 -11.67
N MET A 107 2.09 0.04 -12.41
CA MET A 107 2.87 -0.68 -13.42
C MET A 107 4.04 -1.39 -12.75
N GLU A 108 4.25 -2.67 -13.07
CA GLU A 108 5.35 -3.47 -12.54
C GLU A 108 6.33 -3.79 -13.67
N GLN A 109 7.61 -3.47 -13.46
CA GLN A 109 8.69 -3.79 -14.39
C GLN A 109 9.76 -4.63 -13.70
N GLU A 110 10.44 -5.45 -14.49
CA GLU A 110 11.66 -6.15 -14.12
C GLU A 110 12.85 -5.60 -14.92
N LEU A 111 13.98 -5.41 -14.25
CA LEU A 111 15.24 -5.05 -14.88
C LEU A 111 16.16 -6.29 -15.01
N LEU A 112 16.63 -6.55 -16.22
CA LEU A 112 17.67 -7.52 -16.51
C LEU A 112 18.92 -6.80 -17.08
N ILE A 113 20.09 -7.20 -16.60
CA ILE A 113 21.38 -6.72 -17.08
C ILE A 113 22.12 -7.93 -17.65
N ASN A 114 22.58 -7.84 -18.90
CA ASN A 114 23.25 -8.90 -19.62
C ASN A 114 22.48 -10.23 -19.65
N GLY A 115 21.15 -10.14 -19.65
CA GLY A 115 20.24 -11.30 -19.70
C GLY A 115 19.95 -11.95 -18.34
N GLU A 116 20.55 -11.45 -17.26
CA GLU A 116 20.36 -11.96 -15.90
C GLU A 116 19.72 -10.90 -15.00
N ARG A 117 18.97 -11.36 -13.99
CA ARG A 117 18.46 -10.47 -12.96
C ARG A 117 19.57 -10.20 -11.94
N PRO A 118 19.93 -8.93 -11.67
CA PRO A 118 21.01 -8.62 -10.75
C PRO A 118 20.78 -9.13 -9.31
N PHE A 119 19.54 -8.97 -8.81
CA PHE A 119 19.10 -9.39 -7.48
C PHE A 119 17.57 -9.55 -7.45
N ALA A 120 17.04 -10.28 -6.46
CA ALA A 120 15.63 -10.68 -6.38
C ALA A 120 14.66 -9.49 -6.50
N GLU A 121 14.97 -8.38 -5.84
CA GLU A 121 14.13 -7.17 -5.77
C GLU A 121 14.03 -6.45 -7.12
N ALA A 122 14.99 -6.63 -8.04
CA ALA A 122 14.91 -6.06 -9.40
C ALA A 122 13.81 -6.68 -10.28
N ARG A 123 13.12 -7.73 -9.79
CA ARG A 123 11.94 -8.32 -10.43
C ARG A 123 10.69 -7.44 -10.27
N TYR A 124 10.56 -6.74 -9.15
CA TYR A 124 9.33 -6.08 -8.72
C TYR A 124 9.53 -4.57 -8.57
N LEU A 125 9.80 -3.87 -9.67
CA LEU A 125 9.93 -2.41 -9.69
C LEU A 125 8.56 -1.79 -9.95
N ILE A 126 8.04 -1.03 -8.99
CA ILE A 126 6.70 -0.44 -9.05
C ILE A 126 6.78 1.02 -9.52
N PHE A 127 5.98 1.34 -10.53
CA PHE A 127 5.77 2.67 -11.05
C PHE A 127 4.29 3.05 -10.89
N HIS A 128 4.04 4.10 -10.12
CA HIS A 128 2.68 4.53 -9.83
C HIS A 128 2.08 5.31 -11.00
N ARG A 129 0.78 5.10 -11.23
CA ARG A 129 -0.04 6.01 -12.03
C ARG A 129 -0.30 7.28 -11.24
N THR A 130 -0.72 8.33 -11.94
CA THR A 130 -1.18 9.56 -11.31
C THR A 130 -2.69 9.69 -11.45
N PHE A 131 -3.35 9.99 -10.35
CA PHE A 131 -4.79 10.24 -10.28
C PHE A 131 -5.05 11.66 -9.77
N GLY A 132 -6.21 12.18 -10.14
CA GLY A 132 -6.79 13.41 -9.62
C GLY A 132 -8.31 13.32 -9.54
N ASP A 133 -8.94 14.37 -9.02
CA ASP A 133 -10.39 14.45 -8.98
C ASP A 133 -10.96 14.78 -10.36
N GLY A 134 -11.98 14.02 -10.78
CA GLY A 134 -12.65 14.20 -12.07
C GLY A 134 -13.65 15.37 -12.11
N GLY A 135 -13.80 16.10 -11.00
CA GLY A 135 -14.73 17.22 -10.88
C GLY A 135 -14.79 17.77 -9.45
N PRO A 136 -15.65 18.77 -9.19
CA PRO A 136 -15.81 19.34 -7.86
C PRO A 136 -16.57 18.39 -6.92
N THR A 137 -16.36 18.57 -5.62
CA THR A 137 -17.19 17.94 -4.58
C THR A 137 -18.63 18.41 -4.69
N LEU A 138 -19.57 17.46 -4.71
CA LEU A 138 -21.00 17.73 -4.80
C LEU A 138 -21.66 17.57 -3.44
N LYS A 139 -22.89 18.07 -3.29
CA LYS A 139 -23.71 17.85 -2.10
C LYS A 139 -25.01 17.15 -2.47
N ASP A 140 -25.42 16.19 -1.65
CA ASP A 140 -26.73 15.57 -1.76
C ASP A 140 -27.82 16.44 -1.13
N SER A 141 -29.08 16.05 -1.30
CA SER A 141 -30.25 16.69 -0.68
C SER A 141 -30.27 16.64 0.86
N LEU A 142 -29.46 15.77 1.49
CA LEU A 142 -29.27 15.71 2.94
C LEU A 142 -28.12 16.63 3.41
N GLY A 143 -27.43 17.29 2.47
CA GLY A 143 -26.29 18.15 2.71
C GLY A 143 -24.95 17.43 2.91
N ASN A 144 -24.90 16.11 2.70
CA ASN A 144 -23.66 15.31 2.71
C ASN A 144 -22.82 15.63 1.49
N GLU A 145 -21.50 15.68 1.67
CA GLU A 145 -20.57 15.79 0.55
C GLU A 145 -20.37 14.44 -0.14
N ILE A 146 -20.49 14.47 -1.46
CA ILE A 146 -20.22 13.35 -2.35
C ILE A 146 -18.88 13.61 -2.99
N ARG A 147 -17.96 12.67 -2.78
CA ARG A 147 -16.62 12.70 -3.38
C ARG A 147 -16.70 12.66 -4.91
N PRO A 148 -15.82 13.38 -5.61
CA PRO A 148 -15.71 13.25 -7.06
C PRO A 148 -15.15 11.88 -7.46
N ALA A 149 -15.49 11.45 -8.68
CA ALA A 149 -14.87 10.28 -9.29
C ALA A 149 -13.36 10.51 -9.46
N GLN A 150 -12.57 9.46 -9.30
CA GLN A 150 -11.13 9.53 -9.51
C GLN A 150 -10.83 9.27 -10.98
N VAL A 151 -10.03 10.15 -11.59
CA VAL A 151 -9.63 10.04 -12.99
C VAL A 151 -8.12 9.96 -13.10
N GLU A 152 -7.65 9.23 -14.10
CA GLU A 152 -6.23 9.18 -14.41
C GLU A 152 -5.77 10.49 -15.05
N TYR A 153 -4.65 10.99 -14.56
CA TYR A 153 -3.98 12.16 -15.12
C TYR A 153 -2.61 11.72 -15.65
N PRO A 154 -2.52 11.30 -16.92
CA PRO A 154 -1.26 10.84 -17.49
C PRO A 154 -0.27 12.01 -17.57
N MET A 155 0.76 11.96 -16.72
CA MET A 155 1.85 12.94 -16.67
C MET A 155 3.20 12.23 -16.71
N GLY A 156 4.19 12.87 -17.34
CA GLY A 156 5.55 12.36 -17.40
C GLY A 156 6.18 12.42 -16.02
N ARG A 157 6.77 11.32 -15.56
CA ARG A 157 7.47 11.28 -14.27
C ARG A 157 8.85 10.67 -14.45
N THR A 158 9.83 11.23 -13.76
CA THR A 158 11.16 10.64 -13.63
C THR A 158 11.25 9.98 -12.26
N GLN A 159 11.49 8.68 -12.23
CA GLN A 159 11.59 7.91 -11.00
C GLN A 159 12.87 7.06 -11.01
N PRO A 160 13.74 7.17 -10.00
CA PRO A 160 14.82 6.21 -9.82
C PRO A 160 14.27 4.82 -9.52
N LEU A 161 14.99 3.78 -9.93
CA LEU A 161 14.64 2.40 -9.60
C LEU A 161 14.89 2.17 -8.11
N VAL A 162 13.81 1.96 -7.35
CA VAL A 162 13.80 1.85 -5.89
C VAL A 162 13.16 0.54 -5.46
N ASP A 163 13.40 0.16 -4.20
CA ASP A 163 12.77 -0.99 -3.58
C ASP A 163 11.26 -0.76 -3.37
N SER A 164 10.43 -1.57 -4.02
CA SER A 164 8.97 -1.51 -3.90
C SER A 164 8.46 -1.84 -2.50
N ARG A 165 9.24 -2.57 -1.68
CA ARG A 165 8.89 -2.86 -0.28
C ARG A 165 9.42 -1.80 0.69
N GLY A 166 10.28 -0.89 0.23
CA GLY A 166 10.85 0.19 1.03
C GLY A 166 11.87 -0.25 2.09
N TYR A 167 12.45 -1.45 1.99
CA TYR A 167 13.53 -1.90 2.88
C TYR A 167 14.84 -1.15 2.59
N THR A 168 15.08 -0.85 1.32
CA THR A 168 16.16 0.05 0.91
C THR A 168 15.56 1.43 0.66
N GLN A 169 15.98 2.42 1.45
CA GLN A 169 15.49 3.81 1.29
C GLN A 169 16.10 4.52 0.09
N GLU A 170 17.32 4.12 -0.28
CA GLU A 170 18.09 4.69 -1.37
C GLU A 170 17.75 4.00 -2.70
N PRO A 171 17.83 4.71 -3.84
CA PRO A 171 17.78 4.09 -5.15
C PRO A 171 18.76 2.94 -5.30
N PHE A 172 18.33 1.90 -6.02
CA PHE A 172 19.19 0.77 -6.28
C PHE A 172 20.42 1.18 -7.11
N LEU A 173 21.53 0.57 -6.75
CA LEU A 173 22.80 0.62 -7.48
C LEU A 173 22.96 -0.67 -8.26
N PHE A 174 23.29 -0.53 -9.54
CA PHE A 174 23.49 -1.62 -10.48
C PHE A 174 24.92 -1.57 -10.99
N TYR A 175 25.63 -2.68 -10.86
CA TYR A 175 26.97 -2.83 -11.41
C TYR A 175 26.90 -3.02 -12.93
N LEU A 176 27.59 -2.15 -13.66
CA LEU A 176 27.78 -2.26 -15.10
C LEU A 176 29.27 -2.45 -15.41
N PRO A 177 29.66 -3.52 -16.13
CA PRO A 177 31.03 -3.68 -16.59
C PRO A 177 31.34 -2.68 -17.70
N GLN A 178 32.62 -2.29 -17.82
CA GLN A 178 33.10 -1.48 -18.94
C GLN A 178 32.90 -2.23 -20.26
N GLY A 179 32.46 -1.51 -21.29
CA GLY A 179 32.20 -2.04 -22.62
C GLY A 179 30.72 -2.38 -22.86
N PRO A 180 30.42 -3.29 -23.81
CA PRO A 180 29.06 -3.57 -24.22
C PRO A 180 28.25 -4.26 -23.11
N SER A 181 27.13 -3.64 -22.73
CA SER A 181 26.15 -4.18 -21.79
C SER A 181 24.74 -4.15 -22.37
N ALA A 182 23.97 -5.19 -22.11
CA ALA A 182 22.55 -5.27 -22.47
C ALA A 182 21.69 -4.87 -21.26
N ILE A 183 20.79 -3.91 -21.42
CA ILE A 183 19.81 -3.53 -20.40
C ILE A 183 18.43 -3.84 -20.94
N ARG A 184 17.64 -4.64 -20.24
CA ARG A 184 16.27 -5.00 -20.64
C ARG A 184 15.28 -4.66 -19.53
N LEU A 185 14.20 -3.99 -19.91
CA LEU A 185 13.03 -3.77 -19.06
C LEU A 185 11.88 -4.65 -19.55
N VAL A 186 11.32 -5.45 -18.64
CA VAL A 186 10.21 -6.37 -18.90
C VAL A 186 8.97 -5.90 -18.14
N ALA A 187 7.83 -5.77 -18.81
CA ALA A 187 6.58 -5.38 -18.18
C ALA A 187 5.82 -6.61 -17.68
N HIS A 188 5.63 -6.72 -16.36
CA HIS A 188 4.90 -7.83 -15.73
C HIS A 188 3.43 -7.50 -15.51
N GLN A 189 3.12 -6.26 -15.16
CA GLN A 189 1.75 -5.82 -14.87
C GLN A 189 1.52 -4.40 -15.37
N GLU A 190 0.37 -4.19 -16.01
CA GLU A 190 -0.06 -2.96 -16.68
C GLU A 190 0.89 -2.46 -17.79
N PRO A 191 0.34 -1.86 -18.87
CA PRO A 191 1.16 -1.27 -19.90
C PRO A 191 1.84 0.02 -19.40
N ILE A 192 3.04 0.30 -19.90
CA ILE A 192 3.82 1.51 -19.58
C ILE A 192 4.32 2.17 -20.87
N VAL A 193 4.34 3.50 -20.89
CA VAL A 193 5.03 4.26 -21.93
C VAL A 193 6.33 4.78 -21.35
N ILE A 194 7.44 4.50 -22.03
CA ILE A 194 8.78 4.92 -21.62
C ILE A 194 9.28 5.97 -22.61
N GLU A 195 9.79 7.08 -22.08
CA GLU A 195 10.43 8.14 -22.86
C GLU A 195 11.94 7.91 -22.94
N ARG A 196 12.59 7.77 -21.77
CA ARG A 196 14.04 7.53 -21.68
C ARG A 196 14.44 6.84 -20.38
N LEU A 197 15.61 6.22 -20.42
CA LEU A 197 16.32 5.67 -19.28
C LEU A 197 17.56 6.54 -19.02
N LEU A 198 17.76 6.94 -17.77
CA LEU A 198 18.93 7.70 -17.31
C LEU A 198 19.79 6.78 -16.45
N ILE A 199 21.07 6.66 -16.77
CA ILE A 199 22.05 5.90 -15.98
C ILE A 199 23.06 6.89 -15.44
N GLY A 200 23.22 6.96 -14.13
CA GLY A 200 24.18 7.87 -13.51
C GLY A 200 24.15 7.77 -11.99
N GLN A 201 24.47 8.85 -11.30
CA GLN A 201 24.39 8.90 -9.84
C GLN A 201 23.18 9.73 -9.42
N VAL A 202 22.40 9.21 -8.48
CA VAL A 202 21.36 10.00 -7.80
C VAL A 202 21.99 10.61 -6.56
N ASN A 203 22.13 11.93 -6.55
CA ASN A 203 22.72 12.65 -5.43
C ASN A 203 21.88 12.43 -4.17
N GLN A 204 22.53 12.01 -3.09
CA GLN A 204 21.90 11.98 -1.79
C GLN A 204 21.74 13.41 -1.27
N PRO A 205 20.58 13.75 -0.68
CA PRO A 205 20.37 15.08 -0.12
C PRO A 205 21.38 15.33 1.02
N SER A 206 21.92 16.54 1.06
CA SER A 206 22.82 16.95 2.15
C SER A 206 22.06 17.15 3.46
N LEU A 207 22.76 17.10 4.60
CA LEU A 207 22.19 17.41 5.91
C LEU A 207 21.67 18.86 5.96
N TYR A 208 20.60 19.08 6.72
CA TYR A 208 19.94 20.37 6.89
C TYR A 208 20.92 21.49 7.23
N GLN A 209 21.86 21.24 8.15
CA GLN A 209 22.83 22.25 8.59
C GLN A 209 23.68 22.78 7.43
N LYS A 210 24.11 21.91 6.51
CA LYS A 210 24.90 22.31 5.33
C LYS A 210 24.04 23.05 4.31
N VAL A 211 22.80 22.60 4.09
CA VAL A 211 21.88 23.23 3.13
C VAL A 211 21.44 24.61 3.62
N LYS A 212 21.20 24.76 4.92
CA LYS A 212 20.83 26.02 5.55
C LYS A 212 21.89 27.12 5.34
N GLU A 213 23.17 26.77 5.31
CA GLU A 213 24.27 27.72 5.06
C GLU A 213 24.28 28.27 3.63
N SER A 214 23.73 27.52 2.66
CA SER A 214 23.66 27.96 1.26
C SER A 214 22.45 28.85 0.97
N TRP A 215 21.44 28.84 1.85
CA TRP A 215 20.21 29.61 1.65
C TRP A 215 20.35 31.09 2.05
N PRO A 216 19.68 32.00 1.32
CA PRO A 216 19.58 33.39 1.72
C PRO A 216 18.91 33.51 3.10
N SER A 217 19.51 34.29 4.00
CA SER A 217 18.91 34.64 5.30
C SER A 217 17.79 35.68 5.13
N GLN A 218 16.78 35.36 4.33
CA GLN A 218 15.62 36.21 4.10
C GLN A 218 14.46 35.75 4.97
N GLU A 219 14.25 36.45 6.09
CA GLU A 219 13.13 36.18 6.99
C GLU A 219 11.81 36.63 6.37
N THR A 220 10.80 35.77 6.48
CA THR A 220 9.41 36.11 6.16
C THR A 220 8.69 36.48 7.45
N ARG A 221 7.65 37.32 7.36
CA ARG A 221 6.89 37.76 8.54
C ARG A 221 5.39 37.72 8.31
N GLY A 222 4.65 37.21 9.28
CA GLY A 222 3.19 37.29 9.35
C GLY A 222 2.45 36.55 8.23
N PHE A 223 3.09 35.62 7.52
CA PHE A 223 2.44 34.79 6.51
C PHE A 223 1.94 33.47 7.13
N LEU A 224 0.69 33.10 6.84
CA LEU A 224 0.13 31.81 7.18
C LEU A 224 -0.80 31.38 6.05
N LEU A 225 -0.46 30.28 5.40
CA LEU A 225 -1.29 29.63 4.39
C LEU A 225 -1.73 28.27 4.91
N LYS A 226 -3.03 28.01 4.86
CA LYS A 226 -3.62 26.71 5.15
C LYS A 226 -4.05 26.05 3.85
N ILE A 227 -3.65 24.81 3.66
CA ILE A 227 -3.98 23.97 2.50
C ILE A 227 -4.75 22.77 3.03
N GLN A 228 -5.98 22.56 2.58
CA GLN A 228 -6.76 21.41 3.05
C GLN A 228 -6.16 20.11 2.52
N GLY A 229 -6.17 19.07 3.36
CA GLY A 229 -5.61 17.78 3.04
C GLY A 229 -6.37 17.10 1.91
N GLU A 230 -7.70 17.21 1.92
CA GLU A 230 -8.57 16.71 0.85
C GLU A 230 -8.33 17.38 -0.51
N ASP A 231 -7.82 18.61 -0.54
CA ASP A 231 -7.54 19.39 -1.76
C ASP A 231 -6.19 18.97 -2.39
N ALA A 232 -5.94 17.67 -2.48
CA ALA A 232 -4.74 17.12 -3.08
C ALA A 232 -4.78 17.24 -4.61
N LEU A 233 -3.75 17.86 -5.19
CA LEU A 233 -3.62 18.04 -6.64
C LEU A 233 -3.48 16.68 -7.35
N TYR A 234 -2.54 15.85 -6.87
CA TYR A 234 -2.22 14.56 -7.47
C TYR A 234 -1.99 13.49 -6.42
N ARG A 235 -2.20 12.24 -6.81
CA ARG A 235 -2.02 11.07 -5.94
C ARG A 235 -1.62 9.82 -6.71
N SER A 236 -0.90 8.93 -6.05
CA SER A 236 -0.33 7.72 -6.66
C SER A 236 -1.33 6.59 -6.90
N HIS A 237 -2.50 6.65 -6.26
CA HIS A 237 -3.51 5.59 -6.32
C HIS A 237 -4.93 6.17 -6.24
N SER A 238 -5.85 5.60 -7.01
CA SER A 238 -7.27 5.97 -7.05
C SER A 238 -8.04 5.79 -5.73
N THR A 239 -7.42 5.26 -4.68
CA THR A 239 -8.03 5.08 -3.37
C THR A 239 -7.66 6.22 -2.42
N LEU A 240 -6.66 7.03 -2.76
CA LEU A 240 -6.18 8.16 -1.95
C LEU A 240 -7.07 9.39 -2.11
N PHE A 241 -8.39 9.21 -2.22
CA PHE A 241 -9.35 10.30 -2.29
C PHE A 241 -9.69 10.86 -0.90
N ALA A 242 -10.32 12.03 -0.89
CA ALA A 242 -10.85 12.66 0.31
C ALA A 242 -11.85 11.76 1.07
N ILE A 243 -11.69 11.69 2.38
CA ILE A 243 -12.52 10.90 3.30
C ILE A 243 -13.14 11.79 4.36
N SER A 244 -14.20 11.27 4.99
CA SER A 244 -14.87 11.93 6.10
C SER A 244 -14.45 11.34 7.43
N ASP A 245 -14.10 12.22 8.36
CA ASP A 245 -13.88 11.89 9.76
C ASP A 245 -14.75 12.78 10.65
N THR A 246 -15.65 12.13 11.37
CA THR A 246 -16.64 12.78 12.25
C THR A 246 -16.28 12.65 13.73
N GLY A 247 -15.07 12.18 14.04
CA GLY A 247 -14.62 11.90 15.40
C GLY A 247 -13.93 13.07 16.10
N ASP A 248 -13.55 14.12 15.37
CA ASP A 248 -12.82 15.27 15.93
C ASP A 248 -13.51 16.59 15.56
N PRO A 249 -13.86 17.45 16.54
CA PRO A 249 -14.52 18.71 16.26
C PRO A 249 -13.61 19.84 15.77
N THR A 250 -12.30 19.61 15.68
CA THR A 250 -11.34 20.58 15.13
C THR A 250 -11.12 20.45 13.63
N MET A 251 -11.73 19.44 13.00
CA MET A 251 -11.57 19.17 11.57
C MET A 251 -12.10 20.31 10.71
N GLU A 252 -11.54 20.45 9.52
CA GLU A 252 -12.02 21.41 8.54
C GLU A 252 -12.26 20.71 7.20
N PRO A 253 -13.49 20.72 6.65
CA PRO A 253 -14.76 21.16 7.24
C PRO A 253 -15.32 20.25 8.36
N TYR A 254 -15.90 20.85 9.40
CA TYR A 254 -16.56 20.14 10.51
C TYR A 254 -18.09 20.13 10.39
N HIS A 255 -18.70 18.97 10.62
CA HIS A 255 -20.12 18.86 10.92
C HIS A 255 -20.39 17.68 11.88
N PRO A 256 -21.27 17.84 12.90
CA PRO A 256 -21.55 16.78 13.88
C PRO A 256 -22.37 15.58 13.35
N ALA A 257 -22.79 15.57 12.07
CA ALA A 257 -23.81 14.65 11.58
C ALA A 257 -23.71 14.39 10.07
N GLN A 258 -23.75 15.45 9.24
CA GLN A 258 -23.54 15.37 7.81
C GLN A 258 -22.11 14.92 7.49
N ILE A 259 -21.98 14.15 6.42
CA ILE A 259 -20.69 13.71 5.89
C ILE A 259 -20.00 14.92 5.26
N ARG A 260 -18.80 15.22 5.76
CA ARG A 260 -17.90 16.25 5.26
C ARG A 260 -16.57 15.62 4.87
N LEU A 261 -16.10 15.89 3.65
CA LEU A 261 -14.79 15.43 3.20
C LEU A 261 -13.76 16.40 3.78
N ASN A 262 -13.03 15.95 4.81
CA ASN A 262 -12.26 16.82 5.70
C ASN A 262 -10.91 16.22 6.09
N SER A 263 -10.52 15.16 5.39
CA SER A 263 -9.22 14.57 5.55
C SER A 263 -8.90 13.67 4.36
N ILE A 264 -7.64 13.28 4.26
CA ILE A 264 -7.15 12.37 3.23
C ILE A 264 -6.25 11.30 3.86
N GLY A 265 -6.20 10.13 3.23
CA GLY A 265 -5.33 9.01 3.61
C GLY A 265 -5.93 8.08 4.68
N GLY A 266 -5.31 8.04 5.85
CA GLY A 266 -5.60 7.06 6.91
C GLY A 266 -5.13 5.67 6.52
N TRP A 267 -6.00 4.67 6.63
CA TRP A 267 -5.65 3.27 6.27
C TRP A 267 -5.34 3.09 4.78
N ARG A 268 -5.79 3.99 3.91
CA ARG A 268 -5.55 3.92 2.46
C ARG A 268 -4.18 4.43 2.05
N PHE A 269 -3.58 5.30 2.87
CA PHE A 269 -2.27 5.90 2.63
C PHE A 269 -1.23 5.22 3.53
N ASN A 270 -0.91 3.96 3.22
CA ASN A 270 -0.13 3.09 4.09
C ASN A 270 0.96 2.27 3.37
N GLN A 271 0.93 2.12 2.05
CA GLN A 271 1.89 1.28 1.34
C GLN A 271 3.14 2.08 0.94
N PRO A 272 4.36 1.55 1.14
CA PRO A 272 5.59 2.18 0.64
C PRO A 272 5.49 2.58 -0.83
N GLY A 273 6.03 3.75 -1.16
CA GLY A 273 5.97 4.33 -2.52
C GLY A 273 4.67 5.08 -2.84
N GLN A 274 3.57 4.88 -2.08
CA GLN A 274 2.39 5.73 -2.25
C GLN A 274 2.73 7.19 -1.95
N TRP A 275 2.12 8.11 -2.68
CA TRP A 275 2.36 9.54 -2.48
C TRP A 275 1.11 10.39 -2.76
N ILE A 276 1.08 11.55 -2.13
CA ILE A 276 0.05 12.59 -2.30
C ILE A 276 0.78 13.93 -2.44
N THR A 277 0.36 14.73 -3.42
CA THR A 277 0.95 16.03 -3.75
C THR A 277 -0.08 17.14 -3.61
N TRP A 278 0.30 18.22 -2.93
CA TRP A 278 -0.47 19.45 -2.79
C TRP A 278 0.26 20.60 -3.48
N GLU A 279 -0.52 21.53 -4.02
CA GLU A 279 -0.01 22.75 -4.63
C GLU A 279 -0.29 23.94 -3.73
N PHE A 280 0.67 24.86 -3.65
CA PHE A 280 0.48 26.12 -2.96
C PHE A 280 1.30 27.24 -3.59
N THR A 281 1.01 28.48 -3.21
CA THR A 281 1.72 29.65 -3.72
C THR A 281 2.20 30.50 -2.56
N VAL A 282 3.48 30.87 -2.57
CA VAL A 282 4.06 31.80 -1.60
C VAL A 282 4.24 33.18 -2.23
N PRO A 283 3.89 34.26 -1.51
CA PRO A 283 3.83 35.60 -2.10
C PRO A 283 5.20 36.28 -2.22
N LYS A 284 6.22 35.78 -1.52
CA LYS A 284 7.58 36.35 -1.51
C LYS A 284 8.59 35.24 -1.30
N SER A 285 9.77 35.37 -1.90
CA SER A 285 10.88 34.47 -1.57
C SER A 285 11.31 34.66 -0.12
N GLY A 286 11.63 33.56 0.55
CA GLY A 286 12.18 33.59 1.91
C GLY A 286 12.06 32.26 2.63
N LEU A 287 12.40 32.28 3.92
CA LEU A 287 12.37 31.11 4.79
C LEU A 287 10.96 30.90 5.38
N TYR A 288 10.44 29.69 5.23
CA TYR A 288 9.12 29.25 5.70
C TYR A 288 9.22 28.01 6.56
N THR A 289 8.23 27.85 7.42
CA THR A 289 8.01 26.67 8.26
C THR A 289 6.82 25.89 7.73
N ILE A 290 6.89 24.57 7.76
CA ILE A 290 5.82 23.70 7.27
C ILE A 290 5.36 22.79 8.38
N ALA A 291 4.05 22.69 8.54
CA ALA A 291 3.41 21.86 9.56
C ALA A 291 2.23 21.09 8.98
N PHE A 292 1.95 19.93 9.56
CA PHE A 292 0.87 19.03 9.18
C PHE A 292 -0.03 18.80 10.37
N LYS A 293 -1.32 19.04 10.23
CA LYS A 293 -2.30 18.52 11.18
C LYS A 293 -2.62 17.09 10.78
N ALA A 294 -2.06 16.14 11.51
CA ALA A 294 -2.10 14.73 11.16
C ALA A 294 -2.50 13.85 12.35
N LYS A 295 -2.95 12.63 12.03
CA LYS A 295 -3.32 11.60 12.99
C LYS A 295 -2.88 10.24 12.49
N GLN A 296 -2.29 9.46 13.38
CA GLN A 296 -2.03 8.05 13.20
C GLN A 296 -2.67 7.31 14.36
N ASN A 297 -3.86 6.74 14.13
CA ASN A 297 -4.61 6.03 15.17
C ASN A 297 -4.76 4.54 14.88
N ILE A 298 -4.05 4.01 13.87
CA ILE A 298 -4.23 2.64 13.37
C ILE A 298 -3.18 1.68 13.96
N ARG A 299 -1.89 2.05 13.93
CA ARG A 299 -0.81 1.17 14.44
C ARG A 299 -0.28 1.70 15.76
N ARG A 300 -0.74 1.10 16.86
CA ARG A 300 -0.28 1.44 18.21
C ARG A 300 1.15 0.95 18.43
N GLY A 301 2.00 1.80 19.02
CA GLY A 301 3.38 1.45 19.35
C GLY A 301 4.37 1.55 18.18
N ILE A 302 3.93 2.09 17.04
CA ILE A 302 4.80 2.34 15.89
C ILE A 302 4.48 3.72 15.30
N SER A 303 5.52 4.46 14.93
CA SER A 303 5.39 5.69 14.16
C SER A 303 5.18 5.36 12.68
N SER A 304 4.48 6.24 11.95
CA SER A 304 4.42 6.18 10.50
C SER A 304 5.39 7.16 9.86
N ASN A 305 6.13 6.74 8.84
CA ASN A 305 7.19 7.53 8.24
C ASN A 305 6.79 8.12 6.88
N ARG A 306 7.20 9.37 6.61
CA ARG A 306 7.01 10.03 5.31
C ARG A 306 8.28 10.68 4.81
N LYS A 307 8.58 10.49 3.54
CA LYS A 307 9.53 11.31 2.80
C LYS A 307 8.82 12.57 2.33
N VAL A 308 9.43 13.73 2.55
CA VAL A 308 8.90 15.04 2.15
C VAL A 308 9.68 15.54 0.95
N LEU A 309 8.99 15.80 -0.16
CA LEU A 309 9.58 16.41 -1.35
C LEU A 309 8.98 17.80 -1.57
N MET A 310 9.85 18.74 -1.95
CA MET A 310 9.47 20.07 -2.45
C MET A 310 9.82 20.12 -3.93
N ASP A 311 8.86 20.45 -4.77
CA ASP A 311 9.03 20.56 -6.23
C ASP A 311 9.69 19.32 -6.87
N GLY A 312 9.41 18.14 -6.31
CA GLY A 312 9.92 16.85 -6.79
C GLY A 312 11.26 16.40 -6.20
N GLU A 313 11.92 17.23 -5.37
CA GLU A 313 13.22 16.92 -4.76
C GLU A 313 13.13 16.89 -3.23
N VAL A 314 13.97 16.07 -2.59
CA VAL A 314 14.10 16.08 -1.12
C VAL A 314 15.03 17.23 -0.73
N PRO A 315 14.57 18.24 0.03
CA PRO A 315 15.39 19.43 0.30
C PRO A 315 16.68 19.15 1.09
N PHE A 316 16.63 18.20 2.02
CA PHE A 316 17.75 17.77 2.86
C PHE A 316 17.46 16.41 3.51
N ALA A 317 18.51 15.71 3.97
CA ALA A 317 18.45 14.30 4.38
C ALA A 317 17.43 13.99 5.46
N GLU A 318 17.22 14.89 6.42
CA GLU A 318 16.27 14.72 7.52
C GLU A 318 14.81 14.66 7.04
N LEU A 319 14.53 15.06 5.79
CA LEU A 319 13.22 14.92 5.14
C LEU A 319 13.06 13.61 4.36
N CYS A 320 14.08 12.75 4.31
CA CYS A 320 13.95 11.40 3.74
C CYS A 320 13.02 10.50 4.57
N ALA A 321 12.93 10.73 5.88
CA ALA A 321 12.07 9.98 6.79
C ALA A 321 11.62 10.84 7.98
N VAL A 322 10.43 11.43 7.88
CA VAL A 322 9.79 12.19 8.95
C VAL A 322 8.81 11.29 9.70
N GLU A 323 9.03 11.15 11.01
CA GLU A 323 8.19 10.33 11.89
C GLU A 323 6.89 11.02 12.31
N PHE A 324 5.78 10.29 12.19
CA PHE A 324 4.46 10.63 12.70
C PHE A 324 4.07 9.60 13.77
N PRO A 325 4.23 9.90 15.07
CA PRO A 325 3.90 8.95 16.13
C PRO A 325 2.41 8.63 16.20
N TYR A 326 2.11 7.48 16.81
CA TYR A 326 0.75 7.07 17.16
C TYR A 326 0.09 8.13 18.06
N SER A 327 -1.08 8.60 17.63
CA SER A 327 -1.96 9.48 18.38
C SER A 327 -3.42 9.17 18.05
N THR A 328 -4.25 9.10 19.09
CA THR A 328 -5.71 8.94 18.95
C THR A 328 -6.40 10.22 18.47
N ARG A 329 -5.75 11.38 18.65
CA ARG A 329 -6.24 12.70 18.25
C ARG A 329 -5.35 13.34 17.20
N TYR A 330 -5.86 14.34 16.50
CA TYR A 330 -5.03 15.18 15.65
C TYR A 330 -4.06 16.00 16.46
N TYR A 331 -2.83 16.11 15.96
CA TYR A 331 -1.78 16.96 16.50
C TYR A 331 -1.09 17.72 15.38
N MET A 332 -0.40 18.79 15.74
CA MET A 332 0.38 19.59 14.80
C MET A 332 1.80 19.02 14.74
N LYS A 333 2.17 18.42 13.61
CA LYS A 333 3.53 18.00 13.31
C LYS A 333 4.23 19.12 12.55
N VAL A 334 5.06 19.89 13.23
CA VAL A 334 5.98 20.84 12.58
C VAL A 334 7.20 20.05 12.07
N LEU A 335 7.66 20.33 10.85
CA LEU A 335 8.91 19.76 10.36
C LEU A 335 10.09 20.30 11.16
N GLY A 336 10.94 19.40 11.65
CA GLY A 336 12.02 19.71 12.58
C GLY A 336 11.77 19.19 13.98
N HIS A 337 12.51 19.74 14.95
CA HIS A 337 12.31 19.43 16.35
C HIS A 337 11.30 20.40 16.97
N GLN A 338 10.60 19.99 18.02
CA GLN A 338 9.54 20.80 18.66
C GLN A 338 10.01 22.22 19.03
N ASN A 339 11.28 22.40 19.39
CA ASN A 339 11.87 23.69 19.75
C ASN A 339 12.68 24.35 18.63
N GLU A 340 12.95 23.63 17.54
CA GLU A 340 13.78 24.06 16.42
C GLU A 340 13.17 23.57 15.11
N PRO A 341 12.18 24.30 14.58
CA PRO A 341 11.55 23.92 13.34
C PRO A 341 12.51 24.16 12.16
N TYR A 342 12.39 23.33 11.12
CA TYR A 342 13.14 23.54 9.90
C TYR A 342 12.59 24.74 9.13
N LEU A 343 13.49 25.67 8.84
CA LEU A 343 13.24 26.79 7.95
C LEU A 343 13.67 26.39 6.54
N ILE A 344 12.72 26.34 5.61
CA ILE A 344 12.92 25.93 4.22
C ILE A 344 12.82 27.17 3.34
N TYR A 345 13.83 27.41 2.50
CA TYR A 345 13.80 28.52 1.56
C TYR A 345 12.89 28.19 0.39
N LEU A 346 11.86 29.01 0.17
CA LEU A 346 10.95 28.92 -0.97
C LEU A 346 11.07 30.19 -1.80
N THR A 347 10.96 30.05 -3.12
CA THR A 347 10.96 31.17 -4.06
C THR A 347 9.56 31.76 -4.20
N GLU A 348 9.42 33.03 -4.58
CA GLU A 348 8.12 33.58 -4.92
C GLU A 348 7.46 32.80 -6.07
N GLY A 349 6.22 32.34 -5.86
CA GLY A 349 5.46 31.62 -6.87
C GLY A 349 4.86 30.30 -6.38
N ARG A 350 4.55 29.44 -7.36
CA ARG A 350 3.92 28.13 -7.17
C ARG A 350 4.95 27.10 -6.73
N HIS A 351 4.56 26.29 -5.76
CA HIS A 351 5.33 25.16 -5.24
C HIS A 351 4.45 23.92 -5.08
N GLU A 352 5.08 22.76 -5.13
CA GLU A 352 4.45 21.46 -4.89
C GLU A 352 5.07 20.78 -3.69
N LEU A 353 4.23 20.33 -2.76
CA LEU A 353 4.61 19.56 -1.58
C LEU A 353 4.11 18.14 -1.75
N THR A 354 5.03 17.17 -1.75
CA THR A 354 4.68 15.75 -1.84
C THR A 354 5.05 15.02 -0.56
N LEU A 355 4.13 14.21 -0.03
CA LEU A 355 4.44 13.21 0.99
C LEU A 355 4.43 11.83 0.36
N GLU A 356 5.51 11.09 0.52
CA GLU A 356 5.67 9.72 0.06
C GLU A 356 5.82 8.77 1.26
N VAL A 357 5.17 7.62 1.21
CA VAL A 357 5.27 6.61 2.26
C VAL A 357 6.62 5.90 2.18
N VAL A 358 7.33 5.89 3.31
CA VAL A 358 8.60 5.17 3.48
C VAL A 358 8.60 4.43 4.81
N LEU A 359 9.48 3.45 4.97
CA LEU A 359 9.65 2.75 6.25
C LEU A 359 10.59 3.47 7.22
N GLY A 360 11.52 4.28 6.71
CA GLY A 360 12.56 4.92 7.53
C GLY A 360 13.39 3.88 8.28
N ASP A 361 13.67 4.14 9.56
CA ASP A 361 14.50 3.30 10.42
C ASP A 361 13.90 1.91 10.69
N GLN A 362 12.59 1.75 10.48
CA GLN A 362 11.90 0.47 10.66
C GLN A 362 12.26 -0.57 9.59
N ALA A 363 12.81 -0.13 8.45
CA ALA A 363 13.21 -1.01 7.35
C ALA A 363 14.19 -2.10 7.79
N ALA A 364 15.24 -1.73 8.54
CA ALA A 364 16.27 -2.66 8.97
C ALA A 364 15.72 -3.73 9.93
N LEU A 365 14.80 -3.33 10.81
CA LEU A 365 14.12 -4.23 11.73
C LEU A 365 13.22 -5.22 10.98
N VAL A 366 12.35 -4.73 10.10
CA VAL A 366 11.43 -5.59 9.35
C VAL A 366 12.22 -6.63 8.56
N GLN A 367 13.31 -6.23 7.92
CA GLN A 367 14.18 -7.13 7.18
C GLN A 367 14.87 -8.18 8.08
N ALA A 368 15.29 -7.79 9.29
CA ALA A 368 15.87 -8.72 10.26
C ALA A 368 14.85 -9.76 10.73
N VAL A 369 13.62 -9.33 11.03
CA VAL A 369 12.52 -10.23 11.41
C VAL A 369 12.08 -11.12 10.26
N GLU A 370 12.01 -10.62 9.02
CA GLU A 370 11.72 -11.44 7.84
C GLU A 370 12.79 -12.52 7.61
N THR A 371 14.06 -12.16 7.80
CA THR A 371 15.17 -13.13 7.76
C THR A 371 15.01 -14.20 8.83
N SER A 372 14.68 -13.80 10.06
CA SER A 372 14.39 -14.74 11.15
C SER A 372 13.21 -15.65 10.82
N LEU A 373 12.11 -15.12 10.27
CA LEU A 373 10.94 -15.91 9.85
C LEU A 373 11.31 -17.02 8.84
N TYR A 374 12.22 -16.75 7.91
CA TYR A 374 12.71 -17.77 6.98
C TYR A 374 13.48 -18.90 7.68
N GLU A 375 14.38 -18.55 8.61
CA GLU A 375 15.14 -19.52 9.40
C GLU A 375 14.22 -20.33 10.33
N LEU A 376 13.25 -19.69 10.95
CA LEU A 376 12.25 -20.35 11.78
C LEU A 376 11.37 -21.33 10.99
N ASN A 377 10.99 -20.98 9.76
CA ASN A 377 10.32 -21.91 8.85
C ASN A 377 11.25 -23.08 8.46
N SER A 378 12.56 -22.86 8.35
CA SER A 378 13.54 -23.93 8.14
C SER A 378 13.61 -24.88 9.34
N ILE A 379 13.67 -24.32 10.55
CA ILE A 379 13.60 -25.05 11.82
C ILE A 379 12.31 -25.89 11.89
N TYR A 380 11.16 -25.29 11.60
CA TYR A 380 9.86 -25.98 11.56
C TYR A 380 9.90 -27.20 10.64
N ARG A 381 10.37 -27.01 9.39
CA ARG A 381 10.50 -28.11 8.42
C ARG A 381 11.42 -29.22 8.90
N ARG A 382 12.56 -28.89 9.52
CA ARG A 382 13.51 -29.89 10.05
C ARG A 382 12.90 -30.66 11.24
N ILE A 383 12.09 -30.02 12.07
CA ILE A 383 11.37 -30.68 13.19
C ILE A 383 10.34 -31.68 12.65
N ILE A 384 9.44 -31.26 11.75
CA ILE A 384 8.38 -32.13 11.25
C ILE A 384 8.90 -33.32 10.42
N MET A 385 10.10 -33.21 9.83
CA MET A 385 10.77 -34.35 9.18
C MET A 385 11.08 -35.49 10.18
N VAL A 386 11.23 -35.18 11.48
CA VAL A 386 11.54 -36.15 12.52
C VAL A 386 10.28 -36.63 13.24
N ILE A 387 9.35 -35.71 13.54
CA ILE A 387 8.21 -36.00 14.44
C ILE A 387 6.84 -36.10 13.77
N SER A 388 6.73 -35.83 12.46
CA SER A 388 5.48 -35.59 11.72
C SER A 388 4.88 -34.20 11.98
N PRO A 389 4.09 -33.64 11.05
CA PRO A 389 3.26 -32.44 11.32
C PRO A 389 2.20 -32.65 12.40
N ASP A 390 1.81 -33.90 12.65
CA ASP A 390 0.87 -34.32 13.69
C ASP A 390 1.57 -35.36 14.61
N PRO A 391 2.41 -34.90 15.55
CA PRO A 391 3.18 -35.79 16.42
C PRO A 391 2.34 -36.37 17.55
N ASP A 392 2.66 -37.59 17.99
CA ASP A 392 2.06 -38.20 19.18
C ASP A 392 2.61 -37.50 20.45
N PRO A 393 1.76 -36.84 21.27
CA PRO A 393 2.21 -36.10 22.45
C PRO A 393 2.83 -37.00 23.52
N LEU A 394 2.54 -38.30 23.51
CA LEU A 394 3.02 -39.27 24.51
C LEU A 394 4.36 -39.92 24.13
N ARG A 395 4.89 -39.62 22.95
CA ARG A 395 6.12 -40.22 22.43
C ARG A 395 7.32 -39.32 22.69
N ASP A 396 8.39 -39.91 23.24
CA ASP A 396 9.71 -39.28 23.25
C ASP A 396 10.40 -39.50 21.89
N TYR A 397 10.66 -38.40 21.20
CA TYR A 397 11.30 -38.38 19.89
C TYR A 397 12.82 -38.20 19.97
N GLN A 398 13.39 -38.03 21.16
CA GLN A 398 14.83 -37.87 21.40
C GLN A 398 15.43 -36.73 20.56
N LEU A 399 14.75 -35.59 20.51
CA LEU A 399 15.10 -34.47 19.62
C LEU A 399 16.50 -33.91 19.90
N ALA A 400 16.93 -33.91 21.16
CA ALA A 400 18.29 -33.51 21.55
C ALA A 400 19.38 -34.35 20.87
N GLU A 401 19.13 -35.63 20.61
CA GLU A 401 20.06 -36.53 19.94
C GLU A 401 19.92 -36.48 18.41
N ARG A 402 18.68 -36.33 17.92
CA ARG A 402 18.37 -36.43 16.48
C ARG A 402 18.59 -35.13 15.71
N ILE A 403 18.34 -33.99 16.34
CA ILE A 403 18.42 -32.66 15.70
C ILE A 403 19.13 -31.62 16.60
N PRO A 404 20.31 -31.90 17.17
CA PRO A 404 21.00 -30.98 18.07
C PRO A 404 21.27 -29.60 17.43
N GLU A 405 21.63 -29.58 16.15
CA GLU A 405 21.85 -28.34 15.39
C GLU A 405 20.59 -27.45 15.31
N VAL A 406 19.41 -28.07 15.19
CA VAL A 406 18.14 -27.31 15.10
C VAL A 406 17.86 -26.59 16.41
N LEU A 407 18.17 -27.22 17.54
CA LEU A 407 18.00 -26.63 18.87
C LEU A 407 18.98 -25.48 19.10
N VAL A 408 20.21 -25.59 18.61
CA VAL A 408 21.20 -24.49 18.64
C VAL A 408 20.68 -23.30 17.83
N HIS A 409 20.26 -23.52 16.59
CA HIS A 409 19.70 -22.45 15.75
C HIS A 409 18.43 -21.84 16.35
N MET A 410 17.59 -22.65 17.01
CA MET A 410 16.41 -22.15 17.71
C MET A 410 16.79 -21.19 18.84
N ALA A 411 17.82 -21.51 19.63
CA ALA A 411 18.34 -20.63 20.68
C ALA A 411 18.99 -19.35 20.11
N GLU A 412 19.73 -19.46 19.01
CA GLU A 412 20.30 -18.29 18.29
C GLU A 412 19.20 -17.35 17.79
N GLN A 413 18.13 -17.89 17.20
CA GLN A 413 16.98 -17.08 16.76
C GLN A 413 16.23 -16.46 17.94
N ALA A 414 16.10 -17.17 19.07
CA ALA A 414 15.50 -16.61 20.29
C ALA A 414 16.28 -15.38 20.77
N ALA A 415 17.61 -15.47 20.87
CA ALA A 415 18.47 -14.37 21.27
C ALA A 415 18.37 -13.18 20.30
N LEU A 416 18.42 -13.44 18.99
CA LEU A 416 18.27 -12.41 17.95
C LEU A 416 16.94 -11.67 18.07
N LEU A 417 15.83 -12.40 18.25
CA LEU A 417 14.51 -11.79 18.38
C LEU A 417 14.36 -10.99 19.69
N HIS A 418 15.00 -11.42 20.78
CA HIS A 418 15.11 -10.62 22.01
C HIS A 418 15.85 -9.31 21.76
N ASP A 419 17.03 -9.37 21.13
CA ASP A 419 17.82 -8.18 20.82
C ASP A 419 17.01 -7.21 19.95
N LEU A 420 16.34 -7.70 18.90
CA LEU A 420 15.50 -6.85 18.03
C LEU A 420 14.35 -6.20 18.79
N ALA A 421 13.72 -6.93 19.72
CA ALA A 421 12.65 -6.40 20.56
C ALA A 421 13.14 -5.29 21.51
N ASP A 422 14.32 -5.47 22.09
CA ASP A 422 14.88 -4.50 23.03
C ASP A 422 15.37 -3.23 22.31
N HIS A 423 16.03 -3.35 21.16
CA HIS A 423 16.47 -2.18 20.35
C HIS A 423 15.29 -1.27 19.97
N LEU A 424 14.12 -1.84 19.66
CA LEU A 424 12.96 -1.04 19.26
C LEU A 424 12.24 -0.39 20.45
N GLU A 425 12.18 -1.08 21.59
CA GLU A 425 11.60 -0.53 22.81
C GLU A 425 12.45 0.58 23.43
N GLU A 426 13.77 0.57 23.20
CA GLU A 426 14.67 1.67 23.57
C GLU A 426 14.49 2.90 22.67
N GLY A 427 14.29 2.70 21.37
CA GLY A 427 14.09 3.78 20.39
C GLY A 427 12.71 4.43 20.44
N THR A 428 11.69 3.70 20.91
CA THR A 428 10.32 4.22 20.99
C THR A 428 9.99 4.68 22.41
N GLN A 429 9.58 5.94 22.59
CA GLN A 429 9.06 6.44 23.89
C GLN A 429 7.75 5.75 24.32
N GLN A 430 7.23 4.82 23.52
CA GLN A 430 6.03 4.05 23.78
C GLN A 430 6.38 2.59 24.02
N ARG A 431 6.58 2.20 25.30
CA ARG A 431 6.52 0.79 25.70
C ARG A 431 5.13 0.25 25.37
N GLY A 432 4.98 -0.55 24.32
CA GLY A 432 3.68 -0.90 23.77
C GLY A 432 3.68 -2.20 22.97
N GLY A 433 2.55 -2.92 23.02
CA GLY A 433 2.40 -4.33 22.63
C GLY A 433 2.69 -4.74 21.18
N HIS A 434 3.21 -3.87 20.32
CA HIS A 434 3.59 -4.25 18.95
C HIS A 434 4.72 -5.28 18.94
N MET A 435 5.73 -5.14 19.82
CA MET A 435 6.81 -6.12 19.97
C MET A 435 6.45 -7.34 20.81
N LEU A 436 5.23 -7.41 21.38
CA LEU A 436 4.81 -8.52 22.21
C LEU A 436 4.79 -9.84 21.45
N THR A 437 4.36 -9.82 20.18
CA THR A 437 4.36 -11.00 19.31
C THR A 437 5.79 -11.53 19.09
N VAL A 438 6.74 -10.63 18.82
CA VAL A 438 8.16 -10.97 18.62
C VAL A 438 8.76 -11.54 19.91
N ARG A 439 8.48 -10.91 21.05
CA ARG A 439 8.97 -11.30 22.38
C ARG A 439 8.38 -12.65 22.84
N ASN A 440 7.09 -12.88 22.61
CA ASN A 440 6.44 -14.16 22.94
C ASN A 440 7.02 -15.31 22.13
N LEU A 441 7.29 -15.09 20.84
CA LEU A 441 7.94 -16.09 20.00
C LEU A 441 9.39 -16.35 20.44
N ALA A 442 10.15 -15.30 20.78
CA ALA A 442 11.50 -15.45 21.34
C ALA A 442 11.50 -16.32 22.62
N LEU A 443 10.60 -16.04 23.57
CA LEU A 443 10.44 -16.84 24.79
C LEU A 443 10.00 -18.29 24.50
N GLN A 444 9.13 -18.49 23.51
CA GLN A 444 8.71 -19.83 23.10
C GLN A 444 9.91 -20.63 22.55
N LEU A 445 10.72 -20.02 21.68
CA LEU A 445 11.91 -20.63 21.10
C LEU A 445 12.96 -20.97 22.16
N GLU A 446 13.24 -20.03 23.06
CA GLU A 446 14.16 -20.24 24.19
C GLU A 446 13.72 -21.44 25.04
N SER A 447 12.43 -21.48 25.41
CA SER A 447 11.86 -22.56 26.21
C SER A 447 11.88 -23.90 25.47
N MET A 448 11.60 -23.92 24.16
CA MET A 448 11.64 -25.15 23.34
C MET A 448 13.07 -25.66 23.13
N ALA A 449 14.05 -24.77 23.01
CA ALA A 449 15.46 -25.14 22.93
C ALA A 449 15.97 -25.70 24.28
N ALA A 450 15.54 -25.12 25.40
CA ALA A 450 15.91 -25.56 26.75
C ALA A 450 15.21 -26.86 27.18
N THR A 451 14.02 -27.14 26.67
CA THR A 451 13.25 -28.36 26.95
C THR A 451 12.72 -28.96 25.64
N PRO A 452 13.58 -29.67 24.87
CA PRO A 452 13.22 -30.24 23.57
C PRO A 452 12.04 -31.23 23.61
N GLU A 453 11.80 -31.86 24.76
CA GLU A 453 10.68 -32.77 24.99
C GLU A 453 9.32 -32.06 25.06
N SER A 454 9.29 -30.74 25.02
CA SER A 454 8.04 -29.95 24.94
C SER A 454 7.65 -29.62 23.50
N ILE A 455 8.54 -29.84 22.52
CA ILE A 455 8.34 -29.40 21.14
C ILE A 455 7.12 -30.08 20.51
N GLN A 456 6.89 -31.36 20.75
CA GLN A 456 5.78 -32.11 20.15
C GLN A 456 4.39 -31.61 20.60
N VAL A 457 4.26 -31.09 21.83
CA VAL A 457 2.98 -30.57 22.33
C VAL A 457 2.76 -29.09 21.98
N ARG A 458 3.79 -28.39 21.47
CA ARG A 458 3.78 -26.95 21.15
C ARG A 458 3.93 -26.65 19.67
N LEU A 459 3.96 -27.67 18.82
CA LEU A 459 4.20 -27.52 17.37
C LEU A 459 3.10 -26.67 16.69
N GLU A 460 1.85 -26.83 17.11
CA GLU A 460 0.73 -26.01 16.64
C GLU A 460 0.89 -24.54 17.05
N GLU A 461 1.16 -24.28 18.33
CA GLU A 461 1.42 -22.92 18.84
C GLU A 461 2.60 -22.26 18.10
N TYR A 462 3.66 -23.03 17.82
CA TYR A 462 4.80 -22.55 17.06
C TYR A 462 4.41 -22.13 15.63
N ARG A 463 3.66 -22.98 14.90
CA ARG A 463 3.14 -22.65 13.55
C ARG A 463 2.28 -21.39 13.56
N ASP A 464 1.40 -21.26 14.56
CA ASP A 464 0.51 -20.13 14.69
C ASP A 464 1.29 -18.84 14.99
N ASN A 465 2.34 -18.92 15.81
CA ASN A 465 3.25 -17.80 16.07
C ASN A 465 4.10 -17.42 14.85
N LEU A 466 4.51 -18.36 13.98
CA LEU A 466 5.14 -18.02 12.70
C LEU A 466 4.20 -17.23 11.79
N SER A 467 2.92 -17.61 11.78
CA SER A 467 1.88 -16.91 11.04
C SER A 467 1.60 -15.51 11.62
N ALA A 468 1.64 -15.39 12.94
CA ALA A 468 1.56 -14.10 13.65
C ALA A 468 2.77 -13.20 13.34
N LEU A 469 3.97 -13.75 13.24
CA LEU A 469 5.19 -13.01 12.86
C LEU A 469 5.11 -12.50 11.41
N GLY A 470 4.60 -13.33 10.48
CA GLY A 470 4.32 -12.88 9.11
C GLY A 470 3.30 -11.74 9.06
N THR A 471 2.24 -11.83 9.85
CA THR A 471 1.26 -10.75 10.01
C THR A 471 1.89 -9.48 10.58
N TRP A 472 2.76 -9.63 11.58
CA TRP A 472 3.49 -8.52 12.18
C TRP A 472 4.39 -7.78 11.16
N ILE A 473 5.06 -8.52 10.27
CA ILE A 473 5.85 -7.93 9.17
C ILE A 473 4.95 -7.08 8.26
N LEU A 474 3.82 -7.63 7.79
CA LEU A 474 2.86 -6.92 6.95
C LEU A 474 2.34 -5.64 7.65
N GLN A 475 1.95 -5.76 8.92
CA GLN A 475 1.42 -4.64 9.69
C GLN A 475 2.44 -3.53 9.97
N THR A 476 3.73 -3.89 10.09
CA THR A 476 4.83 -2.93 10.28
C THR A 476 5.19 -2.25 8.97
N MET A 477 5.10 -2.95 7.84
CA MET A 477 5.26 -2.33 6.52
C MET A 477 4.15 -1.34 6.18
N GLU A 478 2.95 -1.52 6.77
CA GLU A 478 1.87 -0.55 6.63
C GLU A 478 2.11 0.68 7.50
N GLN A 479 2.25 1.83 6.84
CA GLN A 479 2.56 3.12 7.45
C GLN A 479 1.38 4.10 7.32
N PRO A 480 0.19 3.82 7.89
CA PRO A 480 -0.98 4.65 7.66
C PRO A 480 -0.80 6.07 8.21
N LEU A 481 -1.33 7.09 7.53
CA LEU A 481 -1.35 8.46 8.06
C LEU A 481 -2.57 9.18 7.52
N GLN A 482 -3.33 9.80 8.41
CA GLN A 482 -4.47 10.64 8.04
C GLN A 482 -4.08 12.11 8.22
N ILE A 483 -4.38 12.93 7.21
CA ILE A 483 -4.04 14.35 7.18
C ILE A 483 -5.34 15.14 7.08
N ASP A 484 -5.48 16.14 7.95
CA ASP A 484 -6.59 17.12 7.93
C ASP A 484 -6.19 18.30 7.04
N TYR A 485 -5.15 19.05 7.42
CA TYR A 485 -4.61 20.13 6.60
C TYR A 485 -3.10 20.33 6.80
N LEU A 486 -2.51 21.09 5.90
CA LEU A 486 -1.11 21.51 5.90
C LEU A 486 -1.03 23.03 6.14
N LEU A 487 0.03 23.47 6.78
CA LEU A 487 0.32 24.88 7.02
C LEU A 487 1.69 25.24 6.46
N VAL A 488 1.75 26.36 5.75
CA VAL A 488 2.99 27.04 5.35
C VAL A 488 2.99 28.40 6.04
N ALA A 489 3.91 28.60 6.98
CA ALA A 489 3.92 29.76 7.86
C ALA A 489 5.27 30.47 7.87
N SER A 490 5.26 31.76 8.16
CA SER A 490 6.47 32.47 8.58
C SER A 490 6.87 32.04 9.99
N PRO A 491 8.18 32.01 10.32
CA PRO A 491 8.65 31.54 11.62
C PRO A 491 8.20 32.38 12.83
N ASP A 492 7.69 33.60 12.61
CA ASP A 492 7.14 34.47 13.65
C ASP A 492 5.65 34.20 13.97
N VAL A 493 4.99 33.31 13.23
CA VAL A 493 3.55 33.03 13.38
C VAL A 493 3.32 31.83 14.30
N GLU A 494 2.48 32.02 15.32
CA GLU A 494 2.00 30.93 16.16
C GLU A 494 1.01 30.03 15.39
N LEU A 495 1.25 28.72 15.42
CA LEU A 495 0.40 27.74 14.76
C LEU A 495 -0.87 27.47 15.56
N PRO A 496 -2.01 27.19 14.89
CA PRO A 496 -3.27 26.89 15.57
C PRO A 496 -3.20 25.59 16.36
N GLU A 497 -3.97 25.52 17.45
CA GLU A 497 -4.12 24.29 18.23
C GLU A 497 -4.79 23.18 17.40
N ALA A 498 -4.11 22.05 17.26
CA ALA A 498 -4.61 20.91 16.50
C ALA A 498 -5.57 20.01 17.30
N SER A 499 -5.47 19.99 18.62
CA SER A 499 -6.28 19.11 19.47
C SER A 499 -7.49 19.86 20.03
N PRO A 500 -8.67 19.22 20.09
CA PRO A 500 -9.85 19.84 20.68
C PRO A 500 -9.66 20.06 22.18
N THR A 501 -10.16 21.20 22.64
CA THR A 501 -10.39 21.44 24.06
C THR A 501 -11.48 20.50 24.62
N LEU A 502 -11.47 20.28 25.94
CA LEU A 502 -12.47 19.45 26.61
C LEU A 502 -13.90 19.92 26.33
N TRP A 503 -14.12 21.25 26.30
CA TRP A 503 -15.44 21.82 26.05
C TRP A 503 -15.91 21.60 24.61
N GLN A 504 -15.02 21.72 23.61
CA GLN A 504 -15.33 21.38 22.22
C GLN A 504 -15.71 19.92 22.08
N THR A 505 -15.01 19.01 22.78
CA THR A 505 -15.32 17.57 22.79
C THR A 505 -16.71 17.30 23.37
N VAL A 506 -17.04 17.87 24.53
CA VAL A 506 -18.36 17.68 25.15
C VAL A 506 -19.47 18.22 24.25
N ARG A 507 -19.28 19.42 23.68
CA ARG A 507 -20.26 20.01 22.75
C ARG A 507 -20.45 19.15 21.51
N HIS A 508 -19.37 18.58 20.96
CA HIS A 508 -19.41 17.67 19.83
C HIS A 508 -20.28 16.45 20.12
N GLU A 509 -19.99 15.74 21.21
CA GLU A 509 -20.71 14.53 21.60
C GLU A 509 -22.19 14.81 21.86
N CYS A 510 -22.53 15.90 22.56
CA CYS A 510 -23.93 16.29 22.76
C CYS A 510 -24.64 16.62 21.44
N SER A 511 -23.96 17.31 20.51
CA SER A 511 -24.53 17.67 19.20
C SER A 511 -24.73 16.43 18.33
N LYS A 512 -23.78 15.49 18.35
CA LYS A 512 -23.85 14.22 17.64
C LYS A 512 -24.97 13.33 18.19
N LEU A 513 -25.12 13.28 19.52
CA LEU A 513 -26.22 12.58 20.18
C LEU A 513 -27.57 13.20 19.78
N ALA A 514 -27.72 14.53 19.84
CA ALA A 514 -28.95 15.20 19.42
C ALA A 514 -29.26 14.92 17.94
N ALA A 515 -28.25 15.00 17.08
CA ALA A 515 -28.40 14.71 15.65
C ALA A 515 -28.77 13.25 15.40
N SER A 516 -28.37 12.31 16.25
CA SER A 516 -28.73 10.89 16.09
C SER A 516 -30.22 10.59 16.23
N PHE A 517 -30.99 11.48 16.86
CA PHE A 517 -32.44 11.35 16.95
C PHE A 517 -33.18 11.98 15.77
N THR A 518 -32.52 12.89 15.04
CA THR A 518 -33.16 13.68 13.97
C THR A 518 -32.66 13.32 12.57
N HIS A 519 -31.44 12.80 12.46
CA HIS A 519 -30.80 12.50 11.19
C HIS A 519 -30.91 11.01 10.88
N ASP A 520 -31.50 10.70 9.72
CA ASP A 520 -31.46 9.34 9.19
C ASP A 520 -30.10 9.09 8.53
N TYR A 521 -29.32 8.16 9.08
CA TYR A 521 -28.02 7.77 8.54
C TYR A 521 -28.12 6.63 7.50
N SER A 522 -29.27 5.97 7.39
CA SER A 522 -29.52 4.87 6.46
C SER A 522 -29.97 5.37 5.09
N ALA A 523 -30.66 6.51 5.06
CA ALA A 523 -31.03 7.21 3.83
C ALA A 523 -29.79 7.76 3.10
N LEU A 524 -29.78 7.60 1.77
CA LEU A 524 -28.85 8.28 0.88
C LEU A 524 -29.56 9.47 0.26
N GLY A 525 -29.00 10.68 0.33
CA GLY A 525 -29.64 11.86 -0.26
C GLY A 525 -29.56 11.85 -1.79
N ASP A 526 -30.61 12.32 -2.46
CA ASP A 526 -30.63 12.45 -3.94
C ASP A 526 -29.76 13.61 -4.42
N ARG A 527 -29.10 13.46 -5.58
CA ARG A 527 -28.34 14.54 -6.25
C ARG A 527 -29.22 15.51 -7.02
N ASN A 528 -30.37 15.04 -7.53
CA ASN A 528 -31.26 15.84 -8.37
C ASN A 528 -32.73 15.68 -7.92
N PRO A 529 -33.23 16.53 -7.00
CA PRO A 529 -34.57 16.38 -6.44
C PRO A 529 -35.71 16.71 -7.43
N GLU A 530 -35.41 17.29 -8.59
CA GLU A 530 -36.41 17.70 -9.60
C GLU A 530 -36.76 16.61 -10.62
N THR A 531 -36.06 15.47 -10.64
CA THR A 531 -36.38 14.36 -11.55
C THR A 531 -37.56 13.56 -10.98
N SER A 532 -38.77 14.08 -11.16
CA SER A 532 -40.01 13.46 -10.70
C SER A 532 -40.39 12.24 -11.54
N GLY A 533 -39.95 11.05 -11.10
CA GLY A 533 -40.52 9.78 -11.55
C GLY A 533 -41.87 9.53 -10.86
N GLU A 534 -42.87 9.05 -11.61
CA GLU A 534 -44.22 8.78 -11.09
C GLU A 534 -44.28 7.56 -10.14
N ARG A 535 -43.25 6.71 -10.14
CA ARG A 535 -43.16 5.48 -9.33
C ARG A 535 -41.83 5.45 -8.57
N THR A 536 -41.90 5.13 -7.28
CA THR A 536 -40.73 4.97 -6.40
C THR A 536 -40.62 3.51 -5.99
N ILE A 537 -39.44 2.91 -6.15
CA ILE A 537 -39.10 1.59 -5.62
C ILE A 537 -38.09 1.71 -4.49
N LYS A 538 -38.26 0.90 -3.45
CA LYS A 538 -37.37 0.84 -2.30
C LYS A 538 -36.33 -0.25 -2.49
N VAL A 539 -35.06 0.12 -2.50
CA VAL A 539 -33.96 -0.81 -2.73
C VAL A 539 -33.03 -0.79 -1.53
N TRP A 540 -32.79 -1.96 -0.94
CA TRP A 540 -31.78 -2.11 0.10
C TRP A 540 -30.50 -2.69 -0.48
N ILE A 541 -29.37 -2.19 -0.01
CA ILE A 541 -28.06 -2.73 -0.34
C ILE A 541 -27.31 -3.12 0.93
N GLY A 542 -26.80 -4.35 0.96
CA GLY A 542 -26.04 -4.90 2.08
C GLY A 542 -24.54 -4.64 2.04
N THR A 543 -24.08 -3.98 0.99
CA THR A 543 -22.66 -3.79 0.72
C THR A 543 -22.14 -2.47 1.28
N GLY A 544 -20.84 -2.17 1.16
CA GLY A 544 -20.27 -0.95 1.74
C GLY A 544 -20.90 0.34 1.18
N ARG A 545 -20.95 1.42 2.00
CA ARG A 545 -21.50 2.73 1.61
C ARG A 545 -20.94 3.27 0.30
N ASP A 546 -19.65 3.06 0.05
CA ASP A 546 -18.98 3.47 -1.19
C ASP A 546 -19.62 2.82 -2.44
N GLN A 547 -19.96 1.54 -2.34
CA GLN A 547 -20.63 0.82 -3.43
C GLN A 547 -22.08 1.28 -3.59
N ALA A 548 -22.77 1.55 -2.47
CA ALA A 548 -24.11 2.13 -2.49
C ALA A 548 -24.13 3.51 -3.16
N GLN A 549 -23.13 4.37 -2.90
CA GLN A 549 -23.04 5.69 -3.53
C GLN A 549 -22.71 5.61 -5.02
N ALA A 550 -21.85 4.67 -5.43
CA ALA A 550 -21.57 4.41 -6.84
C ALA A 550 -22.83 3.92 -7.57
N LEU A 551 -23.56 2.97 -6.98
CA LEU A 551 -24.82 2.50 -7.52
C LEU A 551 -25.86 3.63 -7.61
N LYS A 552 -25.95 4.46 -6.57
CA LYS A 552 -26.83 5.63 -6.57
C LYS A 552 -26.50 6.60 -7.71
N THR A 553 -25.23 6.85 -7.95
CA THR A 553 -24.77 7.68 -9.08
C THR A 553 -25.21 7.09 -10.42
N ILE A 554 -25.03 5.77 -10.62
CA ILE A 554 -25.49 5.09 -11.83
C ILE A 554 -27.02 5.17 -11.99
N ILE A 555 -27.76 5.01 -10.88
CA ILE A 555 -29.21 5.10 -10.86
C ILE A 555 -29.65 6.50 -11.33
N GLU A 556 -29.07 7.55 -10.76
CA GLU A 556 -29.45 8.93 -11.05
C GLU A 556 -28.99 9.39 -12.44
N ASP A 557 -27.82 8.95 -12.91
CA ASP A 557 -27.25 9.36 -14.20
C ASP A 557 -27.85 8.58 -15.39
N SER A 558 -28.32 7.35 -15.19
CA SER A 558 -28.78 6.48 -16.28
C SER A 558 -30.16 5.85 -16.06
N PHE A 559 -30.37 5.13 -14.96
CA PHE A 559 -31.59 4.32 -14.76
C PHE A 559 -32.84 5.18 -14.65
N THR A 560 -32.86 6.16 -13.76
CA THR A 560 -34.01 7.04 -13.53
C THR A 560 -34.31 7.92 -14.75
N PRO A 561 -33.33 8.55 -15.44
CA PRO A 561 -33.58 9.27 -16.69
C PRO A 561 -34.17 8.43 -17.83
N GLN A 562 -33.74 7.17 -17.96
CA GLN A 562 -34.20 6.29 -19.05
C GLN A 562 -35.55 5.62 -18.76
N THR A 563 -35.82 5.28 -17.51
CA THR A 563 -37.00 4.50 -17.13
C THR A 563 -38.12 5.33 -16.52
N GLY A 564 -37.81 6.53 -16.01
CA GLY A 564 -38.73 7.36 -15.23
C GLY A 564 -39.07 6.79 -13.85
N ILE A 565 -38.36 5.74 -13.38
CA ILE A 565 -38.57 5.13 -12.06
C ILE A 565 -37.57 5.73 -11.06
N ARG A 566 -38.09 6.24 -9.94
CA ARG A 566 -37.27 6.70 -8.81
C ARG A 566 -36.86 5.51 -7.94
N VAL A 567 -35.61 5.49 -7.51
CA VAL A 567 -35.08 4.43 -6.64
C VAL A 567 -34.66 5.05 -5.31
N ASP A 568 -35.34 4.65 -4.24
CA ASP A 568 -34.97 4.98 -2.86
C ASP A 568 -33.98 3.93 -2.36
N LEU A 569 -32.69 4.26 -2.43
CA LEU A 569 -31.60 3.35 -2.06
C LEU A 569 -31.20 3.57 -0.59
N GLU A 570 -31.39 2.54 0.24
CA GLU A 570 -31.00 2.54 1.65
C GLU A 570 -29.87 1.54 1.92
N LEU A 571 -28.90 1.98 2.71
CA LEU A 571 -27.83 1.11 3.21
C LEU A 571 -28.29 0.44 4.50
N VAL A 572 -28.52 -0.88 4.45
CA VAL A 572 -29.11 -1.64 5.56
C VAL A 572 -28.32 -2.91 5.82
N ASN A 573 -28.20 -3.31 7.10
CA ASN A 573 -27.65 -4.61 7.45
C ASN A 573 -28.61 -5.73 7.00
N MET A 574 -28.20 -6.53 6.01
CA MET A 574 -29.06 -7.58 5.40
C MET A 574 -29.52 -8.67 6.37
N ASN A 575 -28.91 -8.81 7.55
CA ASN A 575 -29.35 -9.77 8.56
C ASN A 575 -30.80 -9.54 9.02
N ILE A 576 -31.33 -8.31 8.87
CA ILE A 576 -32.72 -8.01 9.24
C ILE A 576 -33.72 -8.25 8.10
N LEU A 577 -33.26 -8.60 6.90
CA LEU A 577 -34.09 -8.68 5.69
C LEU A 577 -35.30 -9.60 5.90
N LEU A 578 -35.09 -10.83 6.37
CA LEU A 578 -36.17 -11.78 6.63
C LEU A 578 -37.18 -11.27 7.65
N GLN A 579 -36.72 -10.69 8.76
CA GLN A 579 -37.60 -10.15 9.80
C GLN A 579 -38.41 -8.96 9.28
N ALA A 580 -37.78 -8.08 8.50
CA ALA A 580 -38.43 -6.92 7.89
C ALA A 580 -39.49 -7.34 6.86
N THR A 581 -39.18 -8.32 6.00
CA THR A 581 -40.13 -8.84 5.01
C THR A 581 -41.34 -9.48 5.69
N LEU A 582 -41.14 -10.30 6.73
CA LEU A 582 -42.24 -10.89 7.50
C LEU A 582 -43.09 -9.84 8.24
N ALA A 583 -42.47 -8.73 8.65
CA ALA A 583 -43.17 -7.60 9.27
C ALA A 583 -43.85 -6.67 8.26
N GLY A 584 -43.82 -6.97 6.96
CA GLY A 584 -44.37 -6.13 5.90
C GLY A 584 -43.64 -4.80 5.71
N ARG A 585 -42.38 -4.71 6.15
CA ARG A 585 -41.50 -3.53 6.06
C ARG A 585 -40.21 -3.79 5.28
N GLY A 586 -40.18 -4.89 4.52
CA GLY A 586 -39.06 -5.21 3.64
C GLY A 586 -38.97 -4.26 2.44
N PRO A 587 -37.84 -4.25 1.72
CA PRO A 587 -37.67 -3.49 0.49
C PRO A 587 -38.38 -4.16 -0.69
N ASP A 588 -38.53 -3.44 -1.80
CA ASP A 588 -39.00 -4.01 -3.08
C ASP A 588 -37.88 -4.84 -3.73
N VAL A 589 -36.62 -4.42 -3.59
CA VAL A 589 -35.43 -5.13 -4.09
C VAL A 589 -34.33 -5.12 -3.03
N ALA A 590 -33.69 -6.26 -2.82
CA ALA A 590 -32.50 -6.36 -1.98
C ALA A 590 -31.30 -6.78 -2.83
N LEU A 591 -30.20 -6.01 -2.73
CA LEU A 591 -28.96 -6.22 -3.47
C LEU A 591 -27.83 -6.62 -2.53
N GLY A 592 -26.92 -7.46 -3.02
CA GLY A 592 -25.79 -7.97 -2.23
C GLY A 592 -26.23 -8.91 -1.10
N VAL A 593 -27.31 -9.66 -1.35
CA VAL A 593 -27.82 -10.65 -0.41
C VAL A 593 -26.92 -11.88 -0.41
N ASP A 594 -26.58 -12.38 0.78
CA ASP A 594 -25.79 -13.60 0.91
C ASP A 594 -26.52 -14.80 0.25
N PRO A 595 -25.83 -15.66 -0.52
CA PRO A 595 -26.45 -16.80 -1.20
C PRO A 595 -27.25 -17.75 -0.31
N SER A 596 -26.95 -17.81 0.99
CA SER A 596 -27.72 -18.62 1.95
C SER A 596 -29.10 -18.04 2.30
N GLN A 597 -29.34 -16.74 2.05
CA GLN A 597 -30.60 -16.09 2.42
C GLN A 597 -31.78 -16.53 1.54
N PRO A 598 -31.69 -16.58 0.19
CA PRO A 598 -32.77 -17.14 -0.62
C PRO A 598 -33.17 -18.57 -0.22
N MET A 599 -32.19 -19.42 0.11
CA MET A 599 -32.44 -20.77 0.65
C MET A 599 -33.21 -20.72 1.97
N ASN A 600 -32.83 -19.81 2.86
CA ASN A 600 -33.52 -19.56 4.13
C ASN A 600 -34.97 -19.10 3.95
N PHE A 601 -35.26 -18.29 2.93
CA PHE A 601 -36.64 -17.90 2.60
C PHE A 601 -37.41 -19.09 2.01
N GLY A 602 -36.78 -19.88 1.15
CA GLY A 602 -37.37 -21.09 0.55
C GLY A 602 -37.80 -22.12 1.59
N LEU A 603 -36.91 -22.43 2.55
CA LEU A 603 -37.21 -23.34 3.67
C LEU A 603 -38.36 -22.88 4.58
N ARG A 604 -38.73 -21.61 4.52
CA ARG A 604 -39.80 -21.00 5.33
C ARG A 604 -41.07 -20.73 4.52
N GLU A 605 -41.16 -21.28 3.31
CA GLU A 605 -42.27 -21.05 2.37
C GLU A 605 -42.51 -19.54 2.10
N ALA A 606 -41.45 -18.73 2.19
CA ALA A 606 -41.49 -17.28 2.03
C ALA A 606 -40.99 -16.83 0.64
N VAL A 607 -41.12 -17.69 -0.37
CA VAL A 607 -40.72 -17.44 -1.77
C VAL A 607 -41.88 -17.75 -2.70
N VAL A 608 -41.90 -17.07 -3.86
CA VAL A 608 -42.86 -17.33 -4.95
C VAL A 608 -42.12 -18.03 -6.09
N ASP A 609 -42.74 -19.05 -6.67
CA ASP A 609 -42.21 -19.71 -7.86
C ASP A 609 -42.36 -18.80 -9.08
N LEU A 610 -41.22 -18.32 -9.59
CA LEU A 610 -41.20 -17.43 -10.76
C LEU A 610 -41.59 -18.15 -12.06
N THR A 611 -41.53 -19.48 -12.12
CA THR A 611 -41.87 -20.26 -13.31
C THR A 611 -43.38 -20.28 -13.60
N GLU A 612 -44.20 -19.91 -12.61
CA GLU A 612 -45.66 -19.80 -12.76
C GLU A 612 -46.08 -18.58 -13.61
N PHE A 613 -45.17 -17.61 -13.82
CA PHE A 613 -45.43 -16.42 -14.62
C PHE A 613 -45.23 -16.69 -16.12
N SER A 614 -46.21 -16.31 -16.95
CA SER A 614 -46.21 -16.58 -18.40
C SER A 614 -45.08 -15.90 -19.18
N ASP A 615 -44.53 -14.81 -18.64
CA ASP A 615 -43.43 -14.01 -19.21
C ASP A 615 -42.05 -14.41 -18.69
N PHE A 616 -41.97 -15.33 -17.72
CA PHE A 616 -40.69 -15.80 -17.16
C PHE A 616 -39.68 -16.26 -18.22
N PRO A 617 -40.04 -17.07 -19.25
CA PRO A 617 -39.07 -17.49 -20.26
C PRO A 617 -38.45 -16.33 -21.04
N GLN A 618 -39.16 -15.22 -21.21
CA GLN A 618 -38.65 -14.03 -21.91
C GLN A 618 -37.74 -13.19 -21.01
N ILE A 619 -38.05 -13.12 -19.72
CA ILE A 619 -37.27 -12.35 -18.74
C ILE A 619 -35.98 -13.10 -18.36
N ALA A 620 -36.04 -14.42 -18.21
CA ALA A 620 -34.90 -15.26 -17.86
C ALA A 620 -33.70 -15.09 -18.81
N VAL A 621 -33.95 -14.86 -20.12
CA VAL A 621 -32.91 -14.64 -21.14
C VAL A 621 -32.07 -13.37 -20.89
N ARG A 622 -32.56 -12.43 -20.06
CA ARG A 622 -31.84 -11.20 -19.72
C ARG A 622 -30.74 -11.43 -18.68
N PHE A 623 -30.73 -12.58 -18.03
CA PHE A 623 -29.77 -12.93 -16.98
C PHE A 623 -28.77 -13.99 -17.47
N TYR A 624 -27.58 -14.00 -16.88
CA TYR A 624 -26.62 -15.07 -17.13
C TYR A 624 -27.19 -16.43 -16.70
N PRO A 625 -26.88 -17.54 -17.41
CA PRO A 625 -27.39 -18.87 -17.06
C PRO A 625 -27.13 -19.25 -15.60
N ALA A 626 -25.94 -18.91 -15.08
CA ALA A 626 -25.54 -19.17 -13.69
C ALA A 626 -26.41 -18.46 -12.64
N ALA A 627 -27.16 -17.42 -13.00
CA ALA A 627 -28.08 -16.75 -12.08
C ALA A 627 -29.40 -17.52 -11.86
N LEU A 628 -29.68 -18.51 -12.72
CA LEU A 628 -30.88 -19.36 -12.66
C LEU A 628 -30.55 -20.79 -12.21
N GLU A 629 -29.27 -21.09 -12.03
CA GLU A 629 -28.81 -22.36 -11.48
C GLU A 629 -28.89 -22.32 -9.93
N PRO A 630 -29.26 -23.43 -9.26
CA PRO A 630 -29.25 -23.50 -7.80
C PRO A 630 -27.84 -23.24 -7.23
N PHE A 631 -27.79 -22.50 -6.12
CA PHE A 631 -26.56 -22.20 -5.36
C PHE A 631 -25.93 -23.43 -4.70
#